data_AF-A0A7C6ZF05-F1
#
_entry.id   AF-A0A7C6ZF05-F1
#
_cell.length_a   1.000
_cell.length_b   1.000
_cell.length_c   1.000
_cell.angle_alpha   90.00
_cell.angle_beta   90.00
_cell.angle_gamma   90.00
#
_symmetry.space_group_name_H-M   'P 1'
#
loop_
_entity.id
_entity.type
_entity.pdbx_description
1 polymer ?
#
loop_
_entity_poly.entity_id
_entity_poly.type
_entity_poly.pdbx_seq_one_letter_code
_entity_poly.pdbx_strand_id
1 'polypeptide(L)'
;MKKQLLVLTLVLLLTTTVIAAARALAPIIIVVNGSPLETDVAPVLTQGRVLAPVRAIAEKLGAEVIWDGENNTVYINTITKDGELEEKDAEAEVTAVVETFGARLQMVSLLAPEDILAQSMEENYGDLVAPGLLEEWLREPAKAPGRQLSSPWPERIEINALEKTAPNRYQVRGEIIEVTSAEVAGGGIAARRPINLVVEKVGNSWLITAFTLGDYEEAGTIIYDNDEYGFRFTLPESWAGYTIVTEEWEGLNPEAPGEIAARGPIISIRHPRWTAERPRQDIPIMVFTHAQWEAMEQGAFHIGAAPIGPRELDRNGKYVFALPARYNFAFPEGYEEVEAILETNPLQANENYS
;
A
#
# COMPACT_ATOMS: atom_id res chain seq x y z
N MET A 1 -48.02 -26.53 -77.30
CA MET A 1 -47.34 -25.22 -77.33
C MET A 1 -47.68 -24.30 -76.14
N LYS A 2 -48.88 -24.33 -75.55
CA LYS A 2 -49.27 -23.41 -74.45
C LYS A 2 -48.59 -23.64 -73.08
N LYS A 3 -48.08 -24.84 -72.79
CA LYS A 3 -47.36 -25.12 -71.53
C LYS A 3 -45.89 -24.66 -71.53
N GLN A 4 -45.27 -24.51 -72.69
CA GLN A 4 -43.87 -24.04 -72.79
C GLN A 4 -43.76 -22.51 -72.76
N LEU A 5 -44.82 -21.79 -73.19
CA LEU A 5 -44.87 -20.33 -73.13
C LEU A 5 -45.08 -19.80 -71.69
N LEU A 6 -45.75 -20.58 -70.83
CA LEU A 6 -46.01 -20.20 -69.43
C LEU A 6 -44.79 -20.37 -68.53
N VAL A 7 -43.88 -21.30 -68.87
CA VAL A 7 -42.61 -21.47 -68.16
C VAL A 7 -41.64 -20.35 -68.53
N LEU A 8 -41.68 -19.84 -69.77
CA LEU A 8 -40.81 -18.75 -70.19
C LEU A 8 -41.19 -17.39 -69.56
N THR A 9 -42.48 -17.12 -69.33
CA THR A 9 -42.92 -15.90 -68.62
C THR A 9 -42.71 -15.99 -67.12
N LEU A 10 -42.74 -17.18 -66.52
CA LEU A 10 -42.43 -17.36 -65.09
C LEU A 10 -40.93 -17.26 -64.79
N VAL A 11 -40.07 -17.65 -65.74
CA VAL A 11 -38.61 -17.50 -65.62
C VAL A 11 -38.16 -16.05 -65.87
N LEU A 12 -38.86 -15.28 -66.72
CA LEU A 12 -38.57 -13.85 -66.94
C LEU A 12 -39.03 -12.95 -65.77
N LEU A 13 -40.00 -13.39 -64.97
CA LEU A 13 -40.43 -12.68 -63.75
C LEU A 13 -39.51 -12.90 -62.54
N LEU A 14 -38.51 -13.78 -62.65
CA LEU A 14 -37.62 -14.15 -61.53
C LEU A 14 -36.30 -13.35 -61.48
N THR A 15 -36.07 -12.38 -62.38
CA THR A 15 -34.78 -11.63 -62.44
C THR A 15 -34.85 -10.16 -62.08
N THR A 16 -35.98 -9.62 -61.62
CA THR A 16 -35.99 -8.26 -61.05
C THR A 16 -35.64 -8.31 -59.58
N THR A 17 -34.37 -8.54 -59.26
CA THR A 17 -33.83 -8.13 -57.98
C THR A 17 -33.86 -6.61 -57.94
N VAL A 18 -34.82 -6.06 -57.20
CA VAL A 18 -34.76 -4.65 -56.79
C VAL A 18 -33.58 -4.57 -55.81
N ILE A 19 -32.41 -4.24 -56.33
CA ILE A 19 -31.29 -3.81 -55.50
C ILE A 19 -31.69 -2.42 -55.00
N ALA A 20 -32.43 -2.39 -53.89
CA ALA A 20 -32.51 -1.19 -53.08
C ALA A 20 -31.10 -1.00 -52.51
N ALA A 21 -30.28 -0.19 -53.21
CA ALA A 21 -29.05 0.30 -52.65
C ALA A 21 -29.44 1.04 -51.36
N ALA A 22 -29.19 0.40 -50.21
CA ALA A 22 -29.24 1.08 -48.94
C ALA A 22 -28.23 2.22 -49.05
N ARG A 23 -28.72 3.43 -49.33
CA ARG A 23 -27.89 4.64 -49.23
C ARG A 23 -27.59 4.80 -47.76
N ALA A 24 -26.41 4.34 -47.35
CA ALA A 24 -25.83 4.81 -46.09
C ALA A 24 -25.86 6.34 -46.16
N LEU A 25 -26.56 6.96 -45.21
CA LEU A 25 -26.45 8.41 -45.02
C LEU A 25 -24.96 8.72 -44.86
N ALA A 26 -24.50 9.79 -45.51
CA ALA A 26 -23.12 10.21 -45.34
C ALA A 26 -22.84 10.37 -43.84
N PRO A 27 -21.71 9.83 -43.33
CA PRO A 27 -21.38 9.93 -41.92
C PRO A 27 -21.30 11.41 -41.52
N ILE A 28 -21.81 11.74 -40.34
CA ILE A 28 -21.74 13.09 -39.79
C ILE A 28 -20.30 13.30 -39.33
N ILE A 29 -19.57 14.20 -40.00
CA ILE A 29 -18.18 14.52 -39.67
C ILE A 29 -18.16 15.75 -38.77
N ILE A 30 -17.44 15.67 -37.64
CA ILE A 30 -17.17 16.83 -36.78
C ILE A 30 -15.85 17.46 -37.22
N VAL A 31 -15.83 18.78 -37.38
CA VAL A 31 -14.62 19.55 -37.70
C VAL A 31 -14.40 20.58 -36.59
N VAL A 32 -13.24 20.54 -35.95
CA VAL A 32 -12.83 21.49 -34.91
C VAL A 32 -11.57 22.19 -35.38
N ASN A 33 -11.58 23.53 -35.39
CA ASN A 33 -10.46 24.36 -35.87
C ASN A 33 -9.93 23.94 -37.26
N GLY A 34 -10.84 23.61 -38.18
CA GLY A 34 -10.51 23.22 -39.56
C GLY A 34 -9.97 21.79 -39.73
N SER A 35 -9.83 21.02 -38.65
CA SER A 35 -9.39 19.62 -38.70
C SER A 35 -10.55 18.68 -38.36
N PRO A 36 -10.74 17.57 -39.10
CA PRO A 36 -11.71 16.54 -38.72
C PRO A 36 -11.33 15.95 -37.36
N LEU A 37 -12.33 15.74 -36.52
CA LEU A 37 -12.19 15.14 -35.19
C LEU A 37 -12.56 13.66 -35.27
N GLU A 38 -11.59 12.80 -34.99
CA GLU A 38 -11.83 11.38 -34.78
C GLU A 38 -12.51 11.20 -33.41
N THR A 39 -13.61 10.45 -33.39
CA THR A 39 -14.37 10.17 -32.17
C THR A 39 -14.62 8.67 -32.07
N ASP A 40 -14.54 8.15 -30.85
CA ASP A 40 -14.89 6.77 -30.50
C ASP A 40 -16.41 6.53 -30.59
N VAL A 41 -17.19 7.58 -30.34
CA VAL A 41 -18.65 7.59 -30.49
C VAL A 41 -19.04 8.47 -31.68
N ALA A 42 -19.69 7.87 -32.69
CA ALA A 42 -20.16 8.59 -33.86
C ALA A 42 -21.32 9.55 -33.50
N PRO A 43 -21.39 10.76 -34.10
CA PRO A 43 -22.51 11.67 -33.91
C PRO A 43 -23.80 11.09 -34.50
N VAL A 44 -24.94 11.34 -33.85
CA VAL A 44 -26.24 10.78 -34.27
C VAL A 44 -27.27 11.87 -34.52
N LEU A 45 -28.04 11.73 -35.60
CA LEU A 45 -29.17 12.61 -35.90
C LEU A 45 -30.43 12.04 -35.24
N THR A 46 -30.92 12.71 -34.20
CA THR A 46 -32.13 12.33 -33.46
C THR A 46 -33.12 13.49 -33.46
N GLN A 47 -34.35 13.25 -33.92
CA GLN A 47 -35.42 14.26 -33.94
C GLN A 47 -35.01 15.60 -34.59
N GLY A 48 -34.22 15.54 -35.67
CA GLY A 48 -33.75 16.74 -36.38
C GLY A 48 -32.61 17.50 -35.68
N ARG A 49 -32.06 16.97 -34.57
CA ARG A 49 -30.89 17.51 -33.89
C ARG A 49 -29.72 16.54 -33.99
N VAL A 50 -28.52 17.06 -34.17
CA VAL A 50 -27.30 16.26 -34.10
C VAL A 50 -26.85 16.20 -32.64
N LEU A 51 -26.73 15.00 -32.09
CA LEU A 51 -26.07 14.75 -30.81
C LEU A 51 -24.61 14.43 -31.11
N ALA A 52 -23.71 15.23 -30.55
CA ALA A 52 -22.28 15.13 -30.76
C ALA A 52 -21.56 14.78 -29.43
N PRO A 53 -20.45 14.02 -29.47
CA PRO A 53 -19.68 13.67 -28.29
C PRO A 53 -19.02 14.91 -27.69
N VAL A 54 -19.62 15.43 -26.62
CA VAL A 54 -19.19 16.68 -25.97
C VAL A 54 -17.76 16.61 -25.46
N ARG A 55 -17.32 15.46 -24.91
CA ARG A 55 -15.96 15.26 -24.40
C ARG A 55 -14.91 15.46 -25.49
N ALA A 56 -15.06 14.74 -26.61
CA ALA A 56 -14.11 14.80 -27.72
C ALA A 56 -14.00 16.23 -28.29
N ILE A 57 -15.12 16.97 -28.36
CA ILE A 57 -15.12 18.36 -28.82
C ILE A 57 -14.39 19.26 -27.82
N ALA A 58 -14.72 19.16 -26.53
CA ALA A 58 -14.15 20.00 -25.48
C ALA A 58 -12.64 19.78 -25.31
N GLU A 59 -12.18 18.53 -25.28
CA GLU A 59 -10.75 18.19 -25.20
C GLU A 59 -9.99 18.68 -26.44
N LYS A 60 -10.58 18.58 -27.63
CA LYS A 60 -9.98 19.13 -28.85
C LYS A 60 -9.84 20.66 -28.82
N LEU A 61 -10.70 21.32 -28.06
CA LEU A 61 -10.65 22.76 -27.79
C LEU A 61 -9.72 23.12 -26.61
N GLY A 62 -9.07 22.15 -25.99
CA GLY A 62 -8.14 22.36 -24.87
C GLY A 62 -8.80 22.46 -23.51
N ALA A 63 -10.05 22.01 -23.37
CA ALA A 63 -10.74 21.96 -22.09
C ALA A 63 -10.59 20.57 -21.43
N GLU A 64 -10.48 20.57 -20.10
CA GLU A 64 -10.62 19.37 -19.28
C GLU A 64 -12.10 19.02 -19.13
N VAL A 65 -12.41 17.73 -19.17
CA VAL A 65 -13.78 17.23 -19.02
C VAL A 65 -13.83 16.21 -17.89
N ILE A 66 -14.49 16.58 -16.78
CA ILE A 66 -14.67 15.72 -15.61
C ILE A 66 -16.10 15.19 -15.62
N TRP A 67 -16.25 13.88 -15.44
CA TRP A 67 -17.56 13.25 -15.27
C TRP A 67 -17.81 12.94 -13.81
N ASP A 68 -18.81 13.60 -13.24
CA ASP A 68 -19.36 13.26 -11.93
C ASP A 68 -20.51 12.27 -12.13
N GLY A 69 -20.21 10.98 -11.94
CA GLY A 69 -21.18 9.91 -12.07
C GLY A 69 -22.22 9.87 -10.95
N GLU A 70 -21.93 10.44 -9.78
CA GLU A 70 -22.85 10.50 -8.64
C GLU A 70 -23.99 11.48 -8.94
N ASN A 71 -23.64 12.65 -9.48
CA ASN A 71 -24.60 13.70 -9.83
C ASN A 71 -25.06 13.67 -11.29
N ASN A 72 -24.59 12.70 -12.08
CA ASN A 72 -24.80 12.63 -13.53
C ASN A 72 -24.46 13.97 -14.24
N THR A 73 -23.36 14.61 -13.84
CA THR A 73 -22.99 15.95 -14.28
C THR A 73 -21.65 15.95 -15.01
N VAL A 74 -21.57 16.68 -16.13
CA VAL A 74 -20.32 16.91 -16.87
C VAL A 74 -19.81 18.30 -16.53
N TYR A 75 -18.59 18.40 -16.01
CA TYR A 75 -17.86 19.66 -15.84
C TYR A 75 -16.88 19.85 -16.99
N ILE A 76 -16.86 21.04 -17.58
CA ILE A 76 -15.94 21.41 -18.67
C ILE A 76 -15.16 22.64 -18.23
N ASN A 77 -13.85 22.47 -18.03
CA ASN A 77 -12.96 23.53 -17.53
C ASN A 77 -12.01 23.96 -18.64
N THR A 78 -11.96 25.25 -18.95
CA THR A 78 -10.93 25.79 -19.84
C THR A 78 -9.63 25.92 -19.07
N ILE A 79 -8.64 25.06 -19.34
CA ILE A 79 -7.33 25.14 -18.70
C ILE A 79 -6.57 26.33 -19.32
N THR A 80 -6.37 27.38 -18.52
CA THR A 80 -5.33 28.38 -18.78
C THR A 80 -4.05 27.96 -18.05
N LYS A 81 -2.89 28.53 -18.38
CA LYS A 81 -1.66 28.31 -17.59
C LYS A 81 -1.82 28.65 -16.11
N ASP A 82 -2.69 29.61 -15.81
CA ASP A 82 -3.04 29.97 -14.43
C ASP A 82 -3.86 28.85 -13.77
N GLY A 83 -4.74 28.19 -14.53
CA GLY A 83 -5.52 27.03 -14.07
C GLY A 83 -4.67 25.79 -13.73
N GLU A 84 -3.60 25.50 -14.47
CA GLU A 84 -2.68 24.40 -14.14
C GLU A 84 -1.95 24.65 -12.80
N LEU A 85 -1.62 25.92 -12.51
CA LEU A 85 -1.00 26.31 -11.25
C LEU A 85 -2.01 26.23 -10.10
N GLU A 86 -3.23 26.75 -10.28
CA GLU A 86 -4.32 26.67 -9.30
C GLU A 86 -4.68 25.22 -8.96
N GLU A 87 -4.65 24.32 -9.94
CA GLU A 87 -4.90 22.89 -9.72
C GLU A 87 -3.79 22.22 -8.91
N LYS A 88 -2.52 22.45 -9.26
CA LYS A 88 -1.40 21.93 -8.48
C LYS A 88 -1.40 22.45 -7.04
N ASP A 89 -1.75 23.73 -6.86
CA ASP A 89 -1.88 24.33 -5.54
C ASP A 89 -3.03 23.68 -4.77
N ALA A 90 -4.18 23.42 -5.41
CA ALA A 90 -5.30 22.71 -4.81
C ALA A 90 -4.94 21.26 -4.41
N GLU A 91 -4.24 20.50 -5.27
CA GLU A 91 -3.79 19.15 -4.94
C GLU A 91 -2.86 19.13 -3.74
N ALA A 92 -1.94 20.10 -3.64
CA ALA A 92 -1.04 20.25 -2.50
C ALA A 92 -1.81 20.59 -1.22
N GLU A 93 -2.81 21.48 -1.28
CA GLU A 93 -3.69 21.81 -0.15
C GLU A 93 -4.50 20.59 0.32
N VAL A 94 -5.11 19.84 -0.61
CA VAL A 94 -5.88 18.62 -0.30
C VAL A 94 -4.99 17.56 0.33
N THR A 95 -3.79 17.36 -0.22
CA THR A 95 -2.78 16.44 0.32
C THR A 95 -2.42 16.82 1.76
N ALA A 96 -2.14 18.10 2.00
CA ALA A 96 -1.80 18.60 3.33
C ALA A 96 -2.94 18.40 4.34
N VAL A 97 -4.21 18.58 3.93
CA VAL A 97 -5.38 18.30 4.78
C VAL A 97 -5.40 16.82 5.19
N VAL A 98 -5.24 15.91 4.23
CA VAL A 98 -5.30 14.46 4.48
C VAL A 98 -4.11 13.98 5.33
N GLU A 99 -2.90 14.44 5.04
CA GLU A 99 -1.70 14.11 5.82
C GLU A 99 -1.81 14.63 7.26
N THR A 100 -2.24 15.89 7.43
CA THR A 100 -2.43 16.48 8.77
C THR A 100 -3.53 15.75 9.53
N PHE A 101 -4.61 15.38 8.86
CA PHE A 101 -5.68 14.58 9.46
C PHE A 101 -5.17 13.21 9.91
N GLY A 102 -4.41 12.52 9.05
CA GLY A 102 -3.75 11.25 9.34
C GLY A 102 -2.85 11.31 10.58
N ALA A 103 -1.99 12.33 10.66
CA ALA A 103 -1.07 12.52 11.79
C ALA A 103 -1.79 12.81 13.12
N ARG A 104 -3.02 13.33 13.07
CA ARG A 104 -3.84 13.64 14.26
C ARG A 104 -4.76 12.50 14.69
N LEU A 105 -4.85 11.40 13.92
CA LEU A 105 -5.70 10.25 14.26
C LEU A 105 -5.37 9.66 15.65
N GLN A 106 -4.08 9.60 16.00
CA GLN A 106 -3.64 9.08 17.30
C GLN A 106 -4.16 9.90 18.50
N MET A 107 -4.37 11.21 18.30
CA MET A 107 -4.75 12.15 19.35
C MET A 107 -6.22 12.03 19.75
N VAL A 108 -7.06 11.40 18.92
CA VAL A 108 -8.49 11.19 19.18
C VAL A 108 -8.72 9.77 19.66
N SER A 109 -9.00 9.61 20.96
CA SER A 109 -9.26 8.30 21.56
C SER A 109 -10.76 8.00 21.58
N LEU A 110 -11.22 7.12 20.70
CA LEU A 110 -12.65 6.78 20.53
C LEU A 110 -13.27 6.08 21.76
N LEU A 111 -12.43 5.54 22.65
CA LEU A 111 -12.87 4.95 23.92
C LEU A 111 -12.86 5.93 25.11
N ALA A 112 -12.54 7.21 24.88
CA ALA A 112 -12.59 8.22 25.93
C ALA A 112 -14.05 8.51 26.34
N PRO A 113 -14.28 9.05 27.56
CA PRO A 113 -15.57 9.61 27.93
C PRO A 113 -16.08 10.62 26.89
N GLU A 114 -17.39 10.70 26.72
CA GLU A 114 -18.04 11.47 25.63
C GLU A 114 -17.61 12.95 25.59
N ASP A 115 -17.46 13.59 26.75
CA ASP A 115 -17.01 14.97 26.87
C ASP A 115 -15.55 15.16 26.40
N ILE A 116 -14.68 14.25 26.80
CA ILE A 116 -13.27 14.22 26.39
C ILE A 116 -13.15 13.90 24.91
N LEU A 117 -13.93 12.94 24.41
CA LEU A 117 -13.95 12.58 23.01
C LEU A 117 -14.36 13.77 22.15
N ALA A 118 -15.47 14.44 22.51
CA ALA A 118 -15.98 15.58 21.79
C ALA A 118 -14.96 16.73 21.74
N GLN A 119 -14.34 17.04 22.87
CA GLN A 119 -13.28 18.04 22.93
C GLN A 119 -12.09 17.65 22.05
N SER A 120 -11.60 16.41 22.16
CA SER A 120 -10.45 15.95 21.38
C SER A 120 -10.74 15.93 19.87
N MET A 121 -11.95 15.56 19.45
CA MET A 121 -12.36 15.60 18.05
C MET A 121 -12.39 17.03 17.52
N GLU A 122 -12.98 17.97 18.26
CA GLU A 122 -13.02 19.38 17.85
C GLU A 122 -11.60 19.96 17.72
N GLU A 123 -10.73 19.73 18.72
CA GLU A 123 -9.36 20.25 18.75
C GLU A 123 -8.49 19.68 17.62
N ASN A 124 -8.71 18.43 17.22
CA ASN A 124 -7.84 17.74 16.26
C ASN A 124 -8.41 17.71 14.84
N TYR A 125 -9.73 17.73 14.67
CA TYR A 125 -10.41 17.57 13.38
C TYR A 125 -11.17 18.83 12.91
N GLY A 126 -11.50 19.78 13.79
CA GLY A 126 -12.40 20.89 13.46
C GLY A 126 -11.93 21.82 12.34
N ASP A 127 -10.62 21.92 12.10
CA ASP A 127 -10.01 22.68 10.99
C ASP A 127 -9.84 21.86 9.70
N LEU A 128 -10.09 20.55 9.74
CA LEU A 128 -9.81 19.60 8.64
C LEU A 128 -11.08 18.91 8.12
N VAL A 129 -12.11 18.83 8.96
CA VAL A 129 -13.33 18.05 8.71
C VAL A 129 -14.52 18.98 8.67
N ALA A 130 -15.43 18.75 7.72
CA ALA A 130 -16.63 19.55 7.60
C ALA A 130 -17.52 19.38 8.84
N PRO A 131 -18.16 20.46 9.35
CA PRO A 131 -18.96 20.41 10.58
C PRO A 131 -20.03 19.31 10.56
N GLY A 132 -20.68 19.07 9.42
CA GLY A 132 -21.69 18.03 9.29
C GLY A 132 -21.15 16.60 9.48
N LEU A 133 -19.94 16.32 8.99
CA LEU A 133 -19.29 15.01 9.18
C LEU A 133 -18.80 14.86 10.63
N LEU A 134 -18.27 15.94 11.22
CA LEU A 134 -17.85 15.94 12.62
C LEU A 134 -19.04 15.68 13.56
N GLU A 135 -20.19 16.33 13.32
CA GLU A 135 -21.44 16.07 14.05
C GLU A 135 -21.94 14.64 13.89
N GLU A 136 -21.78 14.02 12.72
CA GLU A 136 -22.11 12.60 12.53
C GLU A 136 -21.21 11.71 13.39
N TRP A 137 -19.90 11.95 13.39
CA TRP A 137 -18.95 11.20 14.20
C TRP A 137 -19.15 11.35 15.70
N LEU A 138 -19.53 12.54 16.17
CA LEU A 138 -19.90 12.74 17.57
C LEU A 138 -21.16 11.96 17.96
N ARG A 139 -22.12 11.80 17.04
CA ARG A 139 -23.34 11.02 17.27
C ARG A 139 -23.08 9.51 17.21
N GLU A 140 -22.20 9.09 16.31
CA GLU A 140 -21.83 7.69 16.09
C GLU A 140 -20.30 7.49 16.08
N PRO A 141 -19.62 7.54 17.25
CA PRO A 141 -18.15 7.48 17.34
C PRO A 141 -17.50 6.27 16.66
N ALA A 142 -18.21 5.16 16.55
CA ALA A 142 -17.72 3.95 15.87
C ALA A 142 -17.47 4.14 14.36
N LYS A 143 -18.05 5.17 13.74
CA LYS A 143 -17.82 5.53 12.34
C LYS A 143 -16.63 6.47 12.14
N ALA A 144 -16.15 7.09 13.21
CA ALA A 144 -15.02 8.00 13.16
C ALA A 144 -13.70 7.21 13.12
N PRO A 145 -12.68 7.68 12.40
CA PRO A 145 -11.33 7.18 12.59
C PRO A 145 -10.74 7.75 13.88
N GLY A 146 -9.78 7.04 14.44
CA GLY A 146 -9.13 7.42 15.68
C GLY A 146 -8.59 6.22 16.42
N ARG A 147 -7.97 6.47 17.57
CA ARG A 147 -7.35 5.46 18.40
C ARG A 147 -8.38 4.69 19.22
N GLN A 148 -8.43 3.37 19.06
CA GLN A 148 -9.25 2.48 19.89
C GLN A 148 -8.42 1.72 20.93
N LEU A 149 -7.15 1.45 20.63
CA LEU A 149 -6.24 0.70 21.51
C LEU A 149 -5.00 1.54 21.85
N SER A 150 -4.21 1.10 22.83
CA SER A 150 -2.90 1.71 23.10
C SER A 150 -1.83 1.27 22.11
N SER A 151 -2.00 0.11 21.47
CA SER A 151 -1.17 -0.45 20.40
C SER A 151 -1.91 -1.62 19.74
N PRO A 152 -1.82 -1.81 18.41
CA PRO A 152 -1.31 -0.83 17.44
C PRO A 152 -2.19 0.44 17.42
N TRP A 153 -1.63 1.57 16.96
CA TRP A 153 -2.35 2.83 16.86
C TRP A 153 -2.16 3.48 15.48
N PRO A 154 -3.16 4.23 14.98
CA PRO A 154 -3.03 4.94 13.72
C PRO A 154 -1.98 6.03 13.83
N GLU A 155 -1.01 6.06 12.92
CA GLU A 155 0.10 7.02 12.95
C GLU A 155 0.05 8.00 11.78
N ARG A 156 -0.33 7.53 10.58
CA ARG A 156 -0.47 8.37 9.38
C ARG A 156 -1.48 7.82 8.39
N ILE A 157 -1.76 8.62 7.37
CA ILE A 157 -2.44 8.18 6.15
C ILE A 157 -1.42 8.17 5.00
N GLU A 158 -1.33 7.07 4.28
CA GLU A 158 -0.65 6.99 2.99
C GLU A 158 -1.67 7.17 1.86
N ILE A 159 -1.44 8.16 0.98
CA ILE A 159 -2.32 8.45 -0.15
C ILE A 159 -1.89 7.59 -1.34
N ASN A 160 -2.80 6.72 -1.79
CA ASN A 160 -2.57 5.83 -2.92
C ASN A 160 -3.02 6.48 -4.24
N ALA A 161 -4.11 7.24 -4.20
CA ALA A 161 -4.65 7.95 -5.35
C ALA A 161 -5.41 9.22 -4.93
N LEU A 162 -5.30 10.27 -5.74
CA LEU A 162 -6.02 11.52 -5.61
C LEU A 162 -6.66 11.83 -6.97
N GLU A 163 -7.99 11.83 -7.02
CA GLU A 163 -8.79 11.96 -8.23
C GLU A 163 -9.70 13.19 -8.11
N LYS A 164 -9.56 14.17 -9.02
CA LYS A 164 -10.46 15.32 -9.10
C LYS A 164 -11.80 14.89 -9.70
N THR A 165 -12.88 15.04 -8.95
CA THR A 165 -14.22 14.61 -9.36
C THR A 165 -15.15 15.78 -9.65
N ALA A 166 -14.83 16.97 -9.17
CA ALA A 166 -15.44 18.24 -9.56
C ALA A 166 -14.44 19.40 -9.34
N PRO A 167 -14.72 20.63 -9.83
CA PRO A 167 -13.78 21.76 -9.67
C PRO A 167 -13.35 22.04 -8.22
N ASN A 168 -14.23 21.76 -7.26
CA ASN A 168 -14.02 21.97 -5.83
C ASN A 168 -14.10 20.66 -5.03
N ARG A 169 -13.84 19.51 -5.66
CA ARG A 169 -14.01 18.18 -5.04
C ARG A 169 -12.95 17.20 -5.51
N TYR A 170 -12.30 16.57 -4.55
CA TYR A 170 -11.37 15.47 -4.77
C TYR A 170 -11.85 14.23 -4.02
N GLN A 171 -11.69 13.09 -4.67
CA GLN A 171 -11.77 11.78 -4.03
C GLN A 171 -10.35 11.31 -3.75
N VAL A 172 -10.07 10.94 -2.51
CA VAL A 172 -8.77 10.43 -2.07
C VAL A 172 -8.92 8.98 -1.64
N ARG A 173 -8.11 8.10 -2.21
CA ARG A 173 -7.98 6.71 -1.76
C ARG A 173 -6.64 6.54 -1.08
N GLY A 174 -6.62 5.86 0.05
CA GLY A 174 -5.40 5.68 0.82
C GLY A 174 -5.55 4.60 1.88
N GLU A 175 -4.57 4.54 2.76
CA GLU A 175 -4.50 3.58 3.87
C GLU A 175 -4.13 4.31 5.15
N ILE A 176 -4.84 4.04 6.25
CA ILE A 176 -4.35 4.34 7.58
C ILE A 176 -3.27 3.32 7.90
N ILE A 177 -2.07 3.81 8.21
CA ILE A 177 -0.98 2.99 8.69
C ILE A 177 -1.02 2.96 10.21
N GLU A 178 -1.15 1.76 10.76
CA GLU A 178 -1.06 1.54 12.19
C GLU A 178 0.29 0.96 12.57
N VAL A 179 0.82 1.42 13.69
CA VAL A 179 2.14 1.02 14.19
C VAL A 179 2.09 0.57 15.64
N THR A 180 3.04 -0.27 16.03
CA THR A 180 3.35 -0.58 17.43
C THR A 180 4.56 0.22 17.91
N SER A 181 4.81 0.22 19.23
CA SER A 181 6.01 0.85 19.80
C SER A 181 7.32 0.27 19.25
N ALA A 182 7.33 -1.01 18.84
CA ALA A 182 8.48 -1.65 18.23
C ALA A 182 8.75 -1.10 16.81
N GLU A 183 7.70 -0.87 16.04
CA GLU A 183 7.81 -0.40 14.65
C GLU A 183 8.11 1.09 14.54
N VAL A 184 7.71 1.91 15.52
CA VAL A 184 8.11 3.34 15.56
C VAL A 184 9.63 3.50 15.69
N ALA A 185 10.30 2.57 16.38
CA ALA A 185 11.76 2.56 16.49
C ALA A 185 12.46 1.93 15.27
N GLY A 186 11.81 0.97 14.59
CA GLY A 186 12.42 0.16 13.53
C GLY A 186 12.00 0.47 12.08
N GLY A 187 10.95 1.28 11.86
CA GLY A 187 10.43 1.60 10.52
C GLY A 187 9.52 0.51 9.91
N GLY A 188 8.64 -0.08 10.73
CA GLY A 188 7.68 -1.11 10.29
C GLY A 188 6.21 -0.64 10.26
N ILE A 189 5.31 -1.56 9.88
CA ILE A 189 3.85 -1.36 9.84
C ILE A 189 3.20 -2.57 10.51
N ALA A 190 2.32 -2.35 11.48
CA ALA A 190 1.58 -3.41 12.17
C ALA A 190 0.34 -3.83 11.39
N ALA A 191 -0.40 -2.85 10.90
CA ALA A 191 -1.63 -3.07 10.17
C ALA A 191 -1.90 -1.92 9.21
N ARG A 192 -2.65 -2.23 8.15
CA ARG A 192 -3.15 -1.26 7.19
C ARG A 192 -4.67 -1.28 7.24
N ARG A 193 -5.26 -0.10 7.07
CA ARG A 193 -6.71 0.00 6.94
C ARG A 193 -7.07 0.91 5.76
N PRO A 194 -7.63 0.36 4.67
CA PRO A 194 -7.97 1.13 3.50
C PRO A 194 -9.06 2.16 3.82
N ILE A 195 -8.95 3.33 3.22
CA ILE A 195 -9.88 4.44 3.38
C ILE A 195 -10.22 5.08 2.05
N ASN A 196 -11.42 5.66 2.02
CA ASN A 196 -11.82 6.61 0.99
C ASN A 196 -12.25 7.92 1.67
N LEU A 197 -11.73 9.04 1.19
CA LEU A 197 -12.12 10.37 1.62
C LEU A 197 -12.73 11.13 0.45
N VAL A 198 -13.67 12.01 0.75
CA VAL A 198 -14.08 13.10 -0.14
C VAL A 198 -13.61 14.39 0.51
N VAL A 199 -12.84 15.18 -0.22
CA VAL A 199 -12.35 16.49 0.21
C VAL A 199 -12.95 17.56 -0.69
N GLU A 200 -13.64 18.52 -0.10
CA GLU A 200 -14.36 19.56 -0.82
C GLU A 200 -13.95 20.95 -0.34
N LYS A 201 -13.94 21.90 -1.27
CA LYS A 201 -13.66 23.30 -0.96
C LYS A 201 -14.92 23.95 -0.37
N VAL A 202 -14.89 24.22 0.93
CA VAL A 202 -15.96 24.89 1.66
C VAL A 202 -15.50 26.30 2.03
N GLY A 203 -16.05 27.29 1.34
CA GLY A 203 -15.56 28.67 1.45
C GLY A 203 -14.14 28.80 0.89
N ASN A 204 -13.17 29.09 1.75
CA ASN A 204 -11.75 29.26 1.37
C ASN A 204 -10.84 28.12 1.83
N SER A 205 -11.41 27.05 2.41
CA SER A 205 -10.65 25.92 2.95
C SER A 205 -11.11 24.61 2.32
N TRP A 206 -10.19 23.68 2.13
CA TRP A 206 -10.50 22.30 1.81
C TRP A 206 -10.81 21.53 3.10
N LEU A 207 -11.93 20.82 3.12
CA LEU A 207 -12.36 20.03 4.27
C LEU A 207 -12.77 18.63 3.82
N ILE A 208 -12.51 17.64 4.67
CA ILE A 208 -13.01 16.28 4.50
C ILE A 208 -14.51 16.31 4.76
N THR A 209 -15.31 16.01 3.74
CA THR A 209 -16.78 16.00 3.80
C THR A 209 -17.39 14.61 3.83
N ALA A 210 -16.64 13.59 3.40
CA ALA A 210 -17.03 12.20 3.58
C ALA A 210 -15.81 11.32 3.89
N PHE A 211 -16.05 10.26 4.63
CA PHE A 211 -15.05 9.28 5.00
C PHE A 211 -15.67 7.89 5.01
N THR A 212 -14.96 6.91 4.46
CA THR A 212 -15.33 5.51 4.53
C THR A 212 -14.12 4.71 4.90
N LEU A 213 -14.31 3.82 5.87
CA LEU A 213 -13.27 3.01 6.48
C LEU A 213 -13.50 1.56 6.10
N GLY A 214 -12.48 0.93 5.49
CA GLY A 214 -12.52 -0.49 5.14
C GLY A 214 -12.16 -1.41 6.29
N ASP A 215 -12.15 -2.71 5.99
CA ASP A 215 -11.75 -3.76 6.92
C ASP A 215 -10.23 -3.75 7.15
N TYR A 216 -9.77 -4.30 8.27
CA TYR A 216 -8.34 -4.44 8.53
C TYR A 216 -7.71 -5.40 7.52
N GLU A 217 -6.62 -4.94 6.89
CA GLU A 217 -5.69 -5.80 6.17
C GLU A 217 -4.49 -6.00 7.11
N GLU A 218 -4.40 -7.19 7.72
CA GLU A 218 -3.22 -7.55 8.52
C GLU A 218 -1.99 -7.43 7.62
N ALA A 219 -1.00 -6.64 8.05
CA ALA A 219 0.25 -6.51 7.33
C ALA A 219 0.86 -7.92 7.20
N GLY A 220 1.06 -8.38 5.97
CA GLY A 220 1.45 -9.76 5.69
C GLY A 220 2.66 -10.16 6.51
N THR A 221 2.49 -11.10 7.43
CA THR A 221 3.60 -11.66 8.21
C THR A 221 4.47 -12.47 7.26
N ILE A 222 5.74 -12.10 7.13
CA ILE A 222 6.70 -12.86 6.31
C ILE A 222 7.28 -13.94 7.20
N ILE A 223 7.20 -15.20 6.75
CA ILE A 223 7.78 -16.33 7.48
C ILE A 223 8.98 -16.83 6.69
N TYR A 224 10.14 -16.86 7.34
CA TYR A 224 11.29 -17.63 6.88
C TYR A 224 11.27 -19.00 7.53
N ASP A 225 10.95 -20.03 6.75
CA ASP A 225 11.09 -21.43 7.16
C ASP A 225 12.50 -21.94 6.82
N ASN A 226 13.24 -22.40 7.83
CA ASN A 226 14.50 -23.11 7.66
C ASN A 226 14.29 -24.60 7.94
N ASP A 227 14.11 -25.38 6.87
CA ASP A 227 13.94 -26.83 6.94
C ASP A 227 15.23 -27.57 7.32
N GLU A 228 16.40 -26.97 7.03
CA GLU A 228 17.71 -27.61 7.27
C GLU A 228 18.00 -27.78 8.75
N TYR A 229 17.65 -26.80 9.58
CA TYR A 229 17.89 -26.81 11.02
C TYR A 229 16.60 -26.86 11.84
N GLY A 230 15.44 -26.69 11.23
CA GLY A 230 14.14 -26.87 11.86
C GLY A 230 13.72 -25.69 12.73
N PHE A 231 13.68 -24.49 12.16
CA PHE A 231 13.10 -23.32 12.81
C PHE A 231 12.34 -22.43 11.83
N ARG A 232 11.47 -21.59 12.37
CA ARG A 232 10.83 -20.48 11.65
C ARG A 232 11.30 -19.17 12.23
N PHE A 233 11.36 -18.15 11.38
CA PHE A 233 11.63 -16.78 11.79
C PHE A 233 10.56 -15.86 11.20
N THR A 234 9.84 -15.17 12.07
CA THR A 234 8.84 -14.19 11.69
C THR A 234 9.48 -12.84 11.40
N LEU A 235 9.19 -12.28 10.22
CA LEU A 235 9.72 -11.02 9.73
C LEU A 235 8.59 -10.04 9.41
N PRO A 236 8.82 -8.72 9.62
CA PRO A 236 7.86 -7.70 9.21
C PRO A 236 7.87 -7.50 7.69
N GLU A 237 6.83 -6.86 7.14
CA GLU A 237 6.68 -6.61 5.70
C GLU A 237 7.88 -5.84 5.09
N SER A 238 8.56 -5.00 5.86
CA SER A 238 9.77 -4.27 5.41
C SER A 238 10.90 -5.19 4.94
N TRP A 239 10.86 -6.48 5.34
CA TRP A 239 11.81 -7.52 4.93
C TRP A 239 11.33 -8.31 3.72
N ALA A 240 10.27 -7.88 3.02
CA ALA A 240 9.86 -8.46 1.74
C ALA A 240 11.03 -8.44 0.74
N GLY A 241 11.42 -9.64 0.27
CA GLY A 241 12.58 -9.82 -0.60
C GLY A 241 13.91 -9.97 0.13
N TYR A 242 13.91 -10.33 1.42
CA TYR A 242 15.12 -10.72 2.14
C TYR A 242 15.91 -11.82 1.39
N THR A 243 17.20 -11.88 1.66
CA THR A 243 18.08 -12.96 1.17
C THR A 243 18.72 -13.68 2.35
N ILE A 244 19.21 -14.90 2.13
CA ILE A 244 19.92 -15.67 3.17
C ILE A 244 21.39 -15.74 2.80
N VAL A 245 22.25 -15.44 3.78
CA VAL A 245 23.70 -15.60 3.68
C VAL A 245 24.18 -16.53 4.77
N THR A 246 25.00 -17.50 4.41
CA THR A 246 25.51 -18.50 5.35
C THR A 246 27.02 -18.35 5.49
N GLU A 247 27.48 -18.25 6.73
CA GLU A 247 28.88 -18.18 7.13
C GLU A 247 29.17 -19.24 8.21
N GLU A 248 30.41 -19.32 8.70
CA GLU A 248 30.80 -20.22 9.79
C GLU A 248 31.34 -19.43 10.98
N TRP A 249 30.94 -19.82 12.20
CA TRP A 249 31.59 -19.39 13.43
C TRP A 249 32.68 -20.39 13.82
N GLU A 250 33.74 -19.88 14.46
CA GLU A 250 34.83 -20.69 15.01
C GLU A 250 34.94 -20.48 16.53
N GLY A 251 35.05 -21.58 17.26
CA GLY A 251 35.30 -21.62 18.70
C GLY A 251 36.79 -21.85 18.96
N LEU A 252 37.40 -20.97 19.75
CA LEU A 252 38.83 -21.00 20.06
C LEU A 252 39.12 -21.73 21.36
N ASN A 253 40.15 -22.57 21.35
CA ASN A 253 40.63 -23.25 22.56
C ASN A 253 41.37 -22.25 23.49
N PRO A 254 40.92 -22.06 24.74
CA PRO A 254 41.59 -21.17 25.69
C PRO A 254 42.98 -21.67 26.12
N GLU A 255 43.23 -22.98 26.06
CA GLU A 255 44.49 -23.60 26.49
C GLU A 255 45.50 -23.73 25.34
N ALA A 256 45.05 -23.64 24.08
CA ALA A 256 45.88 -23.74 22.88
C ALA A 256 45.59 -22.59 21.89
N PRO A 257 46.28 -21.43 22.06
CA PRO A 257 46.06 -20.27 21.20
C PRO A 257 46.29 -20.59 19.72
N GLY A 258 45.26 -20.35 18.89
CA GLY A 258 45.29 -20.63 17.45
C GLY A 258 44.70 -21.98 17.04
N GLU A 259 44.31 -22.83 18.00
CA GLU A 259 43.58 -24.07 17.72
C GLU A 259 42.07 -23.85 17.74
N ILE A 260 41.40 -24.31 16.67
CA ILE A 260 39.94 -24.28 16.55
C ILE A 260 39.38 -25.53 17.26
N ALA A 261 38.65 -25.31 18.35
CA ALA A 261 38.02 -26.36 19.16
C ALA A 261 36.65 -26.78 18.60
N ALA A 262 35.91 -25.86 17.97
CA ALA A 262 34.60 -26.12 17.40
C ALA A 262 34.30 -25.17 16.23
N ARG A 263 33.35 -25.56 15.38
CA ARG A 263 32.79 -24.70 14.33
C ARG A 263 31.31 -24.99 14.12
N GLY A 264 30.58 -24.06 13.53
CA GLY A 264 29.20 -24.25 13.12
C GLY A 264 28.70 -23.12 12.25
N PRO A 265 27.48 -23.22 11.69
CA PRO A 265 26.97 -22.23 10.75
C PRO A 265 26.40 -20.99 11.45
N ILE A 266 26.50 -19.86 10.75
CA ILE A 266 25.76 -18.63 11.01
C ILE A 266 24.83 -18.40 9.82
N ILE A 267 23.53 -18.34 10.08
CA ILE A 267 22.51 -18.02 9.08
C ILE A 267 22.14 -16.54 9.27
N SER A 268 22.50 -15.71 8.31
CA SER A 268 22.19 -14.28 8.31
C SER A 268 21.01 -14.02 7.38
N ILE A 269 19.88 -13.60 7.97
CA ILE A 269 18.77 -13.04 7.19
C ILE A 269 19.18 -11.62 6.81
N ARG A 270 19.38 -11.39 5.52
CA ARG A 270 19.87 -10.13 4.96
C ARG A 270 18.75 -9.27 4.45
N HIS A 271 18.74 -8.03 4.92
CA HIS A 271 17.72 -7.03 4.59
C HIS A 271 17.73 -6.72 3.07
N PRO A 272 16.55 -6.55 2.41
CA PRO A 272 16.47 -6.31 0.96
C PRO A 272 17.19 -5.04 0.48
N ARG A 273 17.31 -4.03 1.35
CA ARG A 273 18.05 -2.78 1.07
C ARG A 273 19.55 -2.85 1.35
N TRP A 274 20.09 -4.00 1.75
CA TRP A 274 21.52 -4.16 2.01
C TRP A 274 22.33 -3.99 0.70
N THR A 275 23.42 -3.23 0.74
CA THR A 275 24.39 -3.11 -0.37
C THR A 275 25.83 -3.11 0.17
N ALA A 276 26.82 -3.39 -0.69
CA ALA A 276 28.22 -3.37 -0.27
C ALA A 276 28.69 -1.95 0.11
N GLU A 277 28.12 -0.93 -0.54
CA GLU A 277 28.40 0.48 -0.30
C GLU A 277 27.68 1.03 0.95
N ARG A 278 26.51 0.47 1.27
CA ARG A 278 25.70 0.82 2.45
C ARG A 278 25.23 -0.47 3.15
N PRO A 279 26.10 -1.07 3.98
CA PRO A 279 25.74 -2.28 4.70
C PRO A 279 24.69 -1.94 5.78
N ARG A 280 23.63 -2.75 5.81
CA ARG A 280 22.59 -2.73 6.85
C ARG A 280 22.80 -3.90 7.81
N GLN A 281 22.28 -3.82 9.02
CA GLN A 281 22.33 -4.92 9.99
C GLN A 281 21.55 -6.14 9.45
N ASP A 282 22.25 -7.26 9.26
CA ASP A 282 21.62 -8.57 9.06
C ASP A 282 21.11 -9.12 10.41
N ILE A 283 20.22 -10.11 10.38
CA ILE A 283 19.80 -10.89 11.56
C ILE A 283 20.60 -12.20 11.59
N PRO A 284 21.72 -12.30 12.35
CA PRO A 284 22.52 -13.50 12.40
C PRO A 284 21.97 -14.52 13.42
N ILE A 285 21.84 -15.77 12.99
CA ILE A 285 21.40 -16.89 13.81
C ILE A 285 22.53 -17.93 13.80
N MET A 286 23.23 -18.06 14.92
CA MET A 286 24.22 -19.12 15.11
C MET A 286 23.51 -20.42 15.43
N VAL A 287 23.95 -21.50 14.81
CA VAL A 287 23.45 -22.85 15.12
C VAL A 287 24.51 -23.65 15.85
N PHE A 288 24.11 -24.23 16.96
CA PHE A 288 24.92 -25.13 17.79
C PHE A 288 24.25 -26.48 17.87
N THR A 289 25.02 -27.56 17.93
CA THR A 289 24.52 -28.80 18.56
C THR A 289 24.46 -28.62 20.07
N HIS A 290 23.60 -29.39 20.77
CA HIS A 290 23.54 -29.37 22.23
C HIS A 290 24.90 -29.61 22.89
N ALA A 291 25.69 -30.55 22.38
CA ALA A 291 27.03 -30.84 22.90
C ALA A 291 28.01 -29.66 22.73
N GLN A 292 27.92 -28.93 21.61
CA GLN A 292 28.73 -27.72 21.41
C GLN A 292 28.31 -26.59 22.34
N TRP A 293 27.00 -26.39 22.53
CA TRP A 293 26.47 -25.38 23.45
C TRP A 293 26.93 -25.64 24.89
N GLU A 294 26.74 -26.87 25.40
CA GLU A 294 27.18 -27.26 26.74
C GLU A 294 28.70 -27.12 26.94
N ALA A 295 29.50 -27.52 25.94
CA ALA A 295 30.95 -27.38 25.99
C ALA A 295 31.38 -25.90 26.04
N MET A 296 30.70 -25.02 25.30
CA MET A 296 30.94 -23.57 25.35
C MET A 296 30.59 -22.99 26.73
N GLU A 297 29.42 -23.34 27.30
CA GLU A 297 28.99 -22.86 28.63
C GLU A 297 29.94 -23.33 29.75
N GLN A 298 30.56 -24.50 29.58
CA GLN A 298 31.58 -25.02 30.50
C GLN A 298 32.97 -24.41 30.28
N GLY A 299 33.13 -23.52 29.29
CA GLY A 299 34.38 -22.84 29.01
C GLY A 299 35.41 -23.67 28.25
N ALA A 300 35.00 -24.78 27.62
CA ALA A 300 35.90 -25.61 26.81
C ALA A 300 36.38 -24.87 25.55
N PHE A 301 35.60 -23.92 25.06
CA PHE A 301 35.98 -22.96 24.02
C PHE A 301 35.18 -21.66 24.16
N HIS A 302 35.63 -20.62 23.47
CA HIS A 302 34.96 -19.32 23.43
C HIS A 302 34.82 -18.83 21.98
N ILE A 303 33.81 -18.01 21.72
CA ILE A 303 33.52 -17.47 20.39
C ILE A 303 33.82 -15.99 20.37
N GLY A 304 34.81 -15.62 19.55
CA GLY A 304 35.34 -14.26 19.52
C GLY A 304 36.05 -13.85 20.82
N ALA A 305 36.62 -12.66 20.86
CA ALA A 305 37.37 -12.16 22.01
C ALA A 305 36.49 -11.47 23.08
N ALA A 306 35.17 -11.55 22.97
CA ALA A 306 34.25 -10.81 23.82
C ALA A 306 34.08 -11.49 25.20
N PRO A 307 33.92 -10.72 26.30
CA PRO A 307 33.70 -11.27 27.64
C PRO A 307 32.29 -11.84 27.84
N ILE A 308 31.40 -11.67 26.86
CA ILE A 308 30.02 -12.13 26.87
C ILE A 308 29.87 -13.06 25.66
N GLY A 309 29.31 -14.24 25.88
CA GLY A 309 29.06 -15.23 24.83
C GLY A 309 27.77 -14.97 24.03
N PRO A 310 27.47 -15.83 23.05
CA PRO A 310 26.19 -15.80 22.34
C PRO A 310 25.00 -15.90 23.30
N ARG A 311 23.88 -15.27 22.91
CA ARG A 311 22.61 -15.30 23.67
C ARG A 311 21.65 -16.27 22.99
N GLU A 312 21.13 -17.23 23.74
CA GLU A 312 20.13 -18.16 23.21
C GLU A 312 18.85 -17.43 22.76
N LEU A 313 18.30 -17.89 21.62
CA LEU A 313 17.02 -17.46 21.05
C LEU A 313 15.95 -18.51 21.26
N ASP A 314 16.22 -19.76 20.86
CA ASP A 314 15.35 -20.93 21.05
C ASP A 314 16.14 -22.24 20.80
N ARG A 315 15.52 -23.41 20.99
CA ARG A 315 16.15 -24.73 20.72
C ARG A 315 15.15 -25.79 20.26
N ASN A 316 15.61 -26.75 19.47
CA ASN A 316 14.86 -27.99 19.16
C ASN A 316 15.60 -29.24 19.65
N GLY A 317 15.12 -30.43 19.26
CA GLY A 317 15.70 -31.71 19.66
C GLY A 317 17.18 -31.92 19.29
N LYS A 318 17.70 -31.17 18.31
CA LYS A 318 19.07 -31.34 17.79
C LYS A 318 19.95 -30.11 17.93
N TYR A 319 19.37 -28.93 17.85
CA TYR A 319 20.10 -27.67 17.76
C TYR A 319 19.66 -26.63 18.80
N VAL A 320 20.61 -25.77 19.18
CA VAL A 320 20.38 -24.53 19.92
C VAL A 320 20.65 -23.37 18.97
N PHE A 321 19.72 -22.43 18.90
CA PHE A 321 19.82 -21.22 18.09
C PHE A 321 20.19 -20.06 18.99
N ALA A 322 21.22 -19.32 18.61
CA ALA A 322 21.70 -18.20 19.41
C ALA A 322 22.10 -16.99 18.56
N LEU A 323 22.00 -15.83 19.17
CA LEU A 323 22.45 -14.57 18.62
C LEU A 323 23.92 -14.34 18.99
N PRO A 324 24.82 -13.98 18.05
CA PRO A 324 26.21 -13.67 18.34
C PRO A 324 26.36 -12.56 19.39
N ALA A 325 27.41 -12.67 20.18
CA ALA A 325 27.78 -11.61 21.11
C ALA A 325 28.08 -10.31 20.36
N ARG A 326 27.42 -9.22 20.77
CA ARG A 326 27.61 -7.88 20.20
C ARG A 326 27.47 -7.83 18.66
N TYR A 327 26.53 -8.58 18.11
CA TYR A 327 26.25 -8.61 16.67
C TYR A 327 25.99 -7.21 16.05
N ASN A 328 25.58 -6.24 16.87
CA ASN A 328 25.32 -4.84 16.53
C ASN A 328 26.38 -3.84 17.04
N PHE A 329 27.57 -4.28 17.47
CA PHE A 329 28.56 -3.41 18.13
C PHE A 329 29.00 -2.20 17.30
N ALA A 330 28.99 -2.33 15.97
CA ALA A 330 29.38 -1.27 15.05
C ALA A 330 28.25 -0.27 14.78
N PHE A 331 27.08 -0.44 15.41
CA PHE A 331 25.85 0.32 15.15
C PHE A 331 25.57 0.51 13.65
N PRO A 332 25.62 -0.57 12.83
CA PRO A 332 25.35 -0.43 11.40
C PRO A 332 23.94 0.08 11.15
N GLU A 333 23.71 0.66 9.98
CA GLU A 333 22.38 1.14 9.60
C GLU A 333 21.33 0.03 9.82
N GLY A 334 20.20 0.35 10.44
CA GLY A 334 19.13 -0.64 10.72
C GLY A 334 19.34 -1.54 11.95
N TYR A 335 20.34 -1.32 12.80
CA TYR A 335 20.52 -2.14 14.01
C TYR A 335 19.34 -2.04 15.00
N GLU A 336 18.71 -0.87 15.12
CA GLU A 336 17.54 -0.62 15.98
C GLU A 336 16.31 -1.41 15.51
N GLU A 337 16.12 -1.51 14.19
CA GLU A 337 15.07 -2.34 13.58
C GLU A 337 15.27 -3.82 13.94
N VAL A 338 16.51 -4.32 13.85
CA VAL A 338 16.81 -5.72 14.17
C VAL A 338 16.63 -6.01 15.67
N GLU A 339 17.04 -5.11 16.56
CA GLU A 339 16.77 -5.24 18.00
C GLU A 339 15.25 -5.30 18.27
N ALA A 340 14.47 -4.39 17.67
CA ALA A 340 13.01 -4.36 17.82
C ALA A 340 12.35 -5.66 17.33
N ILE A 341 12.82 -6.24 16.21
CA ILE A 341 12.35 -7.54 15.73
C ILE A 341 12.66 -8.64 16.76
N LEU A 342 13.88 -8.68 17.30
CA LEU A 342 14.32 -9.72 18.23
C LEU A 342 13.61 -9.64 19.60
N GLU A 343 13.16 -8.47 20.04
CA GLU A 343 12.35 -8.30 21.26
C GLU A 343 11.00 -9.02 21.18
N THR A 344 10.49 -9.30 19.96
CA THR A 344 9.21 -10.00 19.77
C THR A 344 9.30 -11.52 19.91
N ASN A 345 10.50 -12.07 20.18
CA ASN A 345 10.81 -13.51 20.11
C ASN A 345 10.38 -14.13 18.76
N PRO A 346 10.96 -13.65 17.64
CA PRO A 346 10.52 -13.99 16.28
C PRO A 346 10.94 -15.39 15.83
N LEU A 347 11.91 -16.01 16.50
CA LEU A 347 12.40 -17.36 16.19
C LEU A 347 11.59 -18.40 16.95
N GLN A 348 11.05 -19.38 16.23
CA GLN A 348 10.36 -20.53 16.80
C GLN A 348 10.99 -21.83 16.28
N ALA A 349 11.60 -22.59 17.16
CA ALA A 349 12.18 -23.88 16.85
C ALA A 349 11.09 -24.95 16.71
N ASN A 350 11.23 -25.84 15.73
CA ASN A 350 10.31 -26.96 15.55
C ASN A 350 10.60 -28.05 16.61
N GLU A 351 9.73 -28.17 17.60
CA GLU A 351 9.90 -29.11 18.72
C GLU A 351 10.08 -30.58 18.29
N ASN A 352 9.50 -30.98 17.16
CA ASN A 352 9.57 -32.36 16.66
C ASN A 352 10.74 -32.60 15.69
N TYR A 353 11.66 -31.64 15.57
CA TYR A 353 12.82 -31.77 14.72
C TYR A 353 13.83 -32.76 15.31
N SER A 354 14.09 -33.86 14.59
CA SER A 354 14.85 -35.04 15.03
C SER A 354 16.19 -35.19 14.33
#